data_AF-A0A836PKV4-F1
#
_entry.id   AF-A0A836PKV4-F1
#
_cell.length_a   1.000
_cell.length_b   1.000
_cell.length_c   1.000
_cell.angle_alpha   90.00
_cell.angle_beta   90.00
_cell.angle_gamma   90.00
#
_symmetry.space_group_name_H-M   'P 1'
#
loop_
_entity.id
_entity.type
_entity.pdbx_description
1 polymer ?
#
loop_
_entity_poly.entity_id
_entity_poly.type
_entity_poly.pdbx_seq_one_letter_code
_entity_poly.pdbx_strand_id
1 'polypeptide(L)'
;SEGAGVEAIVAEMQANGEEVPRDAFGHIKLDAVNPGKWFGEQFSKMIGAEKTLIQKSGYFGRASVSNAEDIRLIKSCADLAVECALRGESGVMGHDEDQGNILRAIEFPRIKGGKPFNLELDWFNEMLDEIGQTKGARIDVQH
;
A
#
# COMPACT_ATOMS: atom_id res chain seq x y z
N SER A 1 -1.60 5.39 -3.22
CA SER A 1 -1.71 4.48 -2.06
C SER A 1 -2.76 5.01 -1.10
N GLU A 2 -3.55 4.14 -0.45
CA GLU A 2 -4.59 4.55 0.52
C GLU A 2 -4.01 5.28 1.75
N GLY A 3 -2.75 5.02 2.10
CA GLY A 3 -2.04 5.71 3.20
C GLY A 3 -1.19 6.91 2.78
N ALA A 4 -1.21 7.32 1.50
CA ALA A 4 -0.34 8.40 1.03
C ALA A 4 -0.74 9.76 1.62
N GLY A 5 0.23 10.50 2.17
CA GLY A 5 0.05 11.88 2.61
C GLY A 5 -0.75 12.05 3.90
N VAL A 6 -1.08 10.97 4.61
CA VAL A 6 -1.92 11.02 5.83
C VAL A 6 -1.30 11.92 6.90
N GLU A 7 0.01 11.81 7.14
CA GLU A 7 0.70 12.63 8.14
C GLU A 7 0.63 14.12 7.79
N ALA A 8 0.82 14.46 6.50
CA ALA A 8 0.70 15.82 6.01
C ALA A 8 -0.73 16.36 6.17
N ILE A 9 -1.74 15.55 5.82
CA ILE A 9 -3.15 15.90 6.00
C ILE A 9 -3.45 16.17 7.47
N VAL A 10 -3.00 15.29 8.36
CA VAL A 10 -3.23 15.44 9.81
C VAL A 10 -2.54 16.69 10.34
N ALA A 11 -1.30 16.96 9.95
CA ALA A 11 -0.59 18.17 10.35
C ALA A 11 -1.30 19.44 9.88
N GLU A 12 -1.82 19.44 8.65
CA GLU A 12 -2.55 20.58 8.08
C GLU A 12 -3.93 20.77 8.75
N MET A 13 -4.68 19.70 8.98
CA MET A 13 -5.92 19.73 9.74
C MET A 13 -5.69 20.32 11.14
N GLN A 14 -4.64 19.88 11.84
CA GLN A 14 -4.29 20.41 13.16
C GLN A 14 -3.88 21.89 13.10
N ALA A 15 -3.10 22.30 12.11
CA ALA A 15 -2.71 23.70 11.91
C ALA A 15 -3.92 24.61 11.65
N ASN A 16 -4.93 24.09 10.97
CA ASN A 16 -6.19 24.79 10.70
C ASN A 16 -7.20 24.71 11.87
N GLY A 17 -6.87 23.99 12.95
CA GLY A 17 -7.75 23.79 14.10
C GLY A 17 -8.91 22.81 13.85
N GLU A 18 -8.79 21.96 12.84
CA GLU A 18 -9.77 20.93 12.50
C GLU A 18 -9.60 19.68 13.38
N GLU A 19 -10.72 18.97 13.64
CA GLU A 19 -10.70 17.75 14.45
C GLU A 19 -10.13 16.57 13.65
N VAL A 20 -9.09 15.93 14.17
CA VAL A 20 -8.50 14.74 13.56
C VAL A 20 -9.25 13.49 14.03
N PRO A 21 -9.90 12.72 13.13
CA PRO A 21 -10.66 11.55 13.51
C PRO A 21 -9.73 10.45 14.02
N ARG A 22 -9.92 10.07 15.28
CA ARG A 22 -9.20 8.95 15.93
C ARG A 22 -10.12 7.77 16.22
N ASP A 23 -9.54 6.59 16.31
CA ASP A 23 -10.22 5.40 16.80
C ASP A 23 -10.26 5.35 18.33
N ALA A 24 -10.91 4.31 18.87
CA ALA A 24 -11.02 4.11 20.31
C ALA A 24 -9.67 3.87 21.01
N PHE A 25 -8.61 3.61 20.25
CA PHE A 25 -7.25 3.40 20.73
C PHE A 25 -6.37 4.65 20.55
N GLY A 26 -6.91 5.74 20.01
CA GLY A 26 -6.20 6.99 19.75
C GLY A 26 -5.41 7.01 18.44
N HIS A 27 -5.47 5.95 17.63
CA HIS A 27 -4.85 5.94 16.30
C HIS A 27 -5.67 6.74 15.30
N ILE A 28 -5.01 7.33 14.30
CA ILE A 28 -5.67 8.07 13.23
C ILE A 28 -6.52 7.10 12.39
N LYS A 29 -7.80 7.42 12.20
CA LYS A 29 -8.68 6.65 11.31
C LYS A 29 -8.41 7.02 9.86
N LEU A 30 -7.54 6.26 9.19
CA LEU A 30 -7.22 6.41 7.76
C LEU A 30 -8.46 6.48 6.87
N ASP A 31 -9.44 5.60 7.11
CA ASP A 31 -10.71 5.58 6.39
C ASP A 31 -11.53 6.87 6.57
N ALA A 32 -11.43 7.50 7.74
CA ALA A 32 -12.13 8.73 8.05
C ALA A 32 -11.43 9.97 7.46
N VAL A 33 -10.09 9.96 7.40
CA VAL A 33 -9.29 11.03 6.76
C VAL A 33 -9.55 11.07 5.26
N ASN A 34 -9.67 9.91 4.62
CA ASN A 34 -9.96 9.78 3.19
C ASN A 34 -9.06 10.68 2.32
N PRO A 35 -7.76 10.34 2.17
CA PRO A 35 -6.79 11.20 1.50
C PRO A 35 -7.19 11.63 0.09
N GLY A 36 -7.74 10.71 -0.71
CA GLY A 36 -8.17 11.02 -2.07
C GLY A 36 -9.28 12.08 -2.14
N LYS A 37 -10.22 12.07 -1.19
CA LYS A 37 -11.24 13.11 -1.10
C LYS A 37 -10.65 14.44 -0.65
N TRP A 38 -9.84 14.41 0.40
CA TRP A 38 -9.21 15.60 0.96
C TRP A 38 -8.34 16.32 -0.09
N PHE A 39 -7.44 15.61 -0.76
CA PHE A 39 -6.61 16.18 -1.83
C PHE A 39 -7.46 16.70 -2.99
N GLY A 40 -8.50 15.96 -3.38
CA GLY A 40 -9.43 16.39 -4.42
C GLY A 40 -10.08 17.74 -4.07
N GLU A 41 -10.55 17.92 -2.84
CA GLU A 41 -11.15 19.18 -2.39
C GLU A 41 -10.14 20.34 -2.34
N GLN A 42 -8.92 20.11 -1.84
CA GLN A 42 -7.89 21.14 -1.79
C GLN A 42 -7.48 21.61 -3.18
N PHE A 43 -7.09 20.67 -4.06
CA PHE A 43 -6.64 21.02 -5.41
C PHE A 43 -7.74 21.68 -6.24
N SER A 44 -8.98 21.24 -6.11
CA SER A 44 -10.11 21.85 -6.83
C SER A 44 -10.29 23.33 -6.49
N LYS A 45 -10.16 23.68 -5.20
CA LYS A 45 -10.21 25.08 -4.76
C LYS A 45 -9.00 25.87 -5.28
N MET A 46 -7.80 25.30 -5.19
CA MET A 46 -6.57 25.97 -5.60
C MET A 46 -6.52 26.29 -7.09
N ILE A 47 -7.04 25.40 -7.94
CA ILE A 47 -7.02 25.58 -9.40
C ILE A 47 -8.32 26.19 -9.95
N GLY A 48 -9.30 26.49 -9.09
CA GLY A 48 -10.60 27.02 -9.50
C GLY A 48 -11.40 26.04 -10.35
N ALA A 49 -11.30 24.74 -10.09
CA ALA A 49 -12.02 23.72 -10.85
C ALA A 49 -13.53 23.82 -10.59
N GLU A 50 -14.32 23.98 -11.66
CA GLU A 50 -15.78 24.00 -11.58
C GLU A 50 -16.39 22.62 -11.27
N LYS A 51 -15.68 21.54 -11.63
CA LYS A 51 -16.13 20.15 -11.44
C LYS A 51 -14.95 19.27 -11.04
N THR A 52 -15.21 18.39 -10.09
CA THR A 52 -14.21 17.46 -9.55
C THR A 52 -14.78 16.06 -9.51
N LEU A 53 -14.03 15.09 -10.05
CA LEU A 53 -14.37 13.68 -10.01
C LEU A 53 -13.30 12.92 -9.23
N ILE A 54 -13.69 12.34 -8.09
CA ILE A 54 -12.82 11.48 -7.27
C ILE A 54 -13.28 10.04 -7.46
N GLN A 55 -12.39 9.18 -7.97
CA GLN A 55 -12.69 7.77 -8.22
C GLN A 55 -11.99 6.88 -7.20
N LYS A 56 -12.79 6.11 -6.44
CA LYS A 56 -12.30 5.09 -5.51
C LYS A 56 -12.69 3.71 -6.00
N SER A 57 -11.73 3.01 -6.60
CA SER A 57 -11.95 1.67 -7.13
C SER A 57 -11.54 0.54 -6.19
N GLY A 58 -11.17 0.83 -4.93
CA GLY A 58 -10.62 -0.16 -4.00
C GLY A 58 -11.52 -1.38 -3.76
N TYR A 59 -12.85 -1.19 -3.65
CA TYR A 59 -13.78 -2.32 -3.55
C TYR A 59 -13.82 -3.16 -4.82
N PHE A 60 -13.83 -2.51 -6.00
CA PHE A 60 -13.82 -3.21 -7.29
C PHE A 60 -12.54 -4.02 -7.49
N GLY A 61 -11.39 -3.46 -7.10
CA GLY A 61 -10.10 -4.17 -7.17
C GLY A 61 -10.01 -5.37 -6.20
N ARG A 62 -10.65 -5.29 -5.03
CA ARG A 62 -10.66 -6.39 -4.06
C ARG A 62 -11.70 -7.47 -4.34
N ALA A 63 -12.79 -7.12 -5.04
CA ALA A 63 -13.90 -8.03 -5.33
C ALA A 63 -13.87 -8.62 -6.75
N SER A 64 -12.92 -8.22 -7.59
CA SER A 64 -12.78 -8.75 -8.94
C SER A 64 -12.33 -10.22 -8.93
N VAL A 65 -12.73 -10.95 -9.97
CA VAL A 65 -12.26 -12.31 -10.20
C VAL A 65 -10.74 -12.30 -10.42
N SER A 66 -10.02 -13.21 -9.76
CA SER A 66 -8.58 -13.40 -9.95
C SER A 66 -8.26 -13.79 -11.40
N ASN A 67 -7.19 -13.22 -11.94
CA ASN A 67 -6.71 -13.59 -13.28
C ASN A 67 -6.01 -14.97 -13.26
N ALA A 68 -5.62 -15.46 -14.43
CA ALA A 68 -4.99 -16.78 -14.56
C ALA A 68 -3.64 -16.89 -13.81
N GLU A 69 -2.85 -15.82 -13.75
CA GLU A 69 -1.58 -15.81 -13.00
C GLU A 69 -1.83 -15.89 -11.49
N ASP A 70 -2.78 -15.10 -10.98
CA ASP A 70 -3.15 -15.11 -9.57
C ASP A 70 -3.69 -16.48 -9.16
N ILE A 71 -4.54 -17.10 -9.99
CA ILE A 71 -5.05 -18.46 -9.73
C ILE A 71 -3.89 -19.47 -9.67
N ARG A 72 -2.92 -19.37 -10.59
CA ARG A 72 -1.72 -20.23 -10.57
C ARG A 72 -0.88 -20.01 -9.32
N LEU A 73 -0.69 -18.77 -8.92
CA LEU A 73 0.05 -18.40 -7.70
C LEU A 73 -0.66 -18.94 -6.45
N ILE A 74 -1.97 -18.69 -6.31
CA ILE A 74 -2.79 -19.17 -5.18
C ILE A 74 -2.70 -20.69 -5.07
N LYS A 75 -2.85 -21.40 -6.20
CA LYS A 75 -2.75 -22.86 -6.23
C LYS A 75 -1.37 -23.34 -5.78
N SER A 76 -0.30 -22.76 -6.32
CA SER A 76 1.07 -23.13 -5.96
C SER A 76 1.35 -22.91 -4.48
N CYS A 77 0.88 -21.80 -3.92
CA CYS A 77 0.97 -21.51 -2.48
C CYS A 77 0.19 -22.53 -1.66
N ALA A 78 -1.05 -22.85 -2.04
CA ALA A 78 -1.91 -23.78 -1.31
C ALA A 78 -1.36 -25.21 -1.32
N ASP A 79 -0.91 -25.69 -2.48
CA ASP A 79 -0.37 -27.04 -2.63
C ASP A 79 0.89 -27.20 -1.74
N LEU A 80 1.85 -26.28 -1.82
CA LEU A 80 3.05 -26.34 -0.99
C LEU A 80 2.75 -26.13 0.50
N ALA A 81 1.77 -25.30 0.86
CA ALA A 81 1.35 -25.14 2.25
C ALA A 81 0.87 -26.44 2.89
N VAL A 82 0.08 -27.23 2.14
CA VAL A 82 -0.40 -28.53 2.60
C VAL A 82 0.76 -29.49 2.79
N GLU A 83 1.71 -29.54 1.85
CA GLU A 83 2.90 -30.37 1.98
C GLU A 83 3.75 -29.99 3.20
N CYS A 84 4.00 -28.69 3.41
CA CYS A 84 4.70 -28.19 4.60
C CYS A 84 3.98 -28.60 5.89
N ALA A 85 2.65 -28.44 5.94
CA ALA A 85 1.85 -28.83 7.09
C ALA A 85 1.95 -30.33 7.39
N LEU A 86 1.94 -31.19 6.37
CA LEU A 86 2.13 -32.63 6.51
C LEU A 86 3.54 -33.00 7.02
N ARG A 87 4.56 -32.21 6.68
CA ARG A 87 5.94 -32.35 7.20
C ARG A 87 6.14 -31.72 8.59
N GLY A 88 5.14 -31.01 9.12
CA GLY A 88 5.26 -30.27 10.38
C GLY A 88 6.08 -28.98 10.27
N GLU A 89 6.26 -28.44 9.06
CA GLU A 89 6.94 -27.19 8.80
C GLU A 89 6.00 -26.01 9.03
N SER A 90 6.42 -25.05 9.86
CA SER A 90 5.63 -23.87 10.21
C SER A 90 6.16 -22.61 9.53
N GLY A 91 5.27 -21.78 8.98
CA GLY A 91 5.62 -20.50 8.38
C GLY A 91 4.49 -19.87 7.59
N VAL A 92 4.78 -18.71 6.98
CA VAL A 92 3.89 -17.98 6.07
C VAL A 92 4.33 -18.25 4.64
N MET A 93 3.41 -18.66 3.78
CA MET A 93 3.72 -18.93 2.36
C MET A 93 4.04 -17.64 1.62
N GLY A 94 5.16 -17.64 0.90
CA GLY A 94 5.55 -16.53 0.04
C GLY A 94 6.78 -16.84 -0.81
N HIS A 95 6.99 -16.03 -1.84
CA HIS A 95 8.25 -16.01 -2.58
C HIS A 95 9.25 -15.22 -1.75
N ASP A 96 10.28 -15.89 -1.25
CA ASP A 96 11.25 -15.31 -0.32
C ASP A 96 12.36 -14.59 -1.10
N GLU A 97 12.32 -13.25 -1.11
CA GLU A 97 13.28 -12.43 -1.86
C GLU A 97 14.72 -12.59 -1.35
N ASP A 98 14.92 -12.85 -0.06
CA ASP A 98 16.24 -13.11 0.51
C ASP A 98 16.77 -14.52 0.17
N GLN A 99 15.91 -15.36 -0.42
CA GLN A 99 16.19 -16.75 -0.78
C GLN A 99 15.86 -16.99 -2.26
N GLY A 100 16.20 -16.01 -3.11
CA GLY A 100 16.15 -16.15 -4.56
C GLY A 100 14.75 -16.18 -5.14
N ASN A 101 13.76 -15.57 -4.47
CA ASN A 101 12.35 -15.57 -4.87
C ASN A 101 11.76 -16.97 -4.98
N ILE A 102 12.20 -17.90 -4.14
CA ILE A 102 11.65 -19.26 -4.13
C ILE A 102 10.40 -19.29 -3.25
N LEU A 103 9.33 -19.93 -3.74
CA LEU A 103 8.13 -20.17 -2.95
C LEU A 103 8.43 -21.15 -1.81
N ARG A 104 8.23 -20.71 -0.57
CA ARG A 104 8.48 -21.51 0.64
C ARG A 104 7.62 -21.08 1.82
N ALA A 105 7.62 -21.88 2.88
CA ALA A 105 7.17 -21.46 4.20
C ALA A 105 8.25 -20.57 4.83
N ILE A 106 7.97 -19.28 4.96
CA ILE A 106 8.85 -18.27 5.56
C ILE A 106 8.63 -18.24 7.07
N GLU A 107 9.72 -18.25 7.83
CA GLU A 107 9.68 -18.31 9.29
C GLU A 107 9.03 -17.06 9.88
N PHE A 108 8.10 -17.23 10.84
CA PHE A 108 7.38 -16.11 11.46
C PHE A 108 8.27 -14.96 11.96
N PRO A 109 9.43 -15.18 12.60
CA PRO A 109 10.32 -14.09 13.03
C PRO A 109 10.87 -13.21 11.90
N ARG A 110 10.82 -13.68 10.64
CA ARG A 110 11.25 -12.91 9.47
C ARG A 110 10.12 -12.07 8.86
N ILE A 111 8.86 -12.34 9.21
CA ILE A 111 7.72 -11.59 8.69
C ILE A 111 7.66 -10.23 9.37
N LYS A 112 7.83 -9.17 8.58
CA LYS A 112 7.82 -7.77 9.03
C LYS A 112 6.92 -6.93 8.12
N GLY A 113 6.27 -5.94 8.71
CA GLY A 113 5.58 -4.89 7.96
C GLY A 113 6.55 -3.81 7.46
N GLY A 114 6.03 -2.84 6.70
CA GLY A 114 6.77 -1.61 6.40
C GLY A 114 7.93 -1.77 5.41
N LYS A 115 7.90 -2.79 4.54
CA LYS A 115 8.94 -2.97 3.51
C LYS A 115 9.14 -1.67 2.70
N PRO A 116 10.34 -1.07 2.70
CA PRO A 116 10.59 0.14 1.93
C PRO A 116 10.42 -0.12 0.44
N PHE A 117 9.80 0.83 -0.25
CA PHE A 117 9.71 0.80 -1.70
C PHE A 117 11.10 1.08 -2.31
N ASN A 118 11.49 0.28 -3.31
CA ASN A 118 12.77 0.46 -4.00
C ASN A 118 12.64 1.56 -5.08
N LEU A 119 13.28 2.71 -4.85
CA LEU A 119 13.27 3.83 -5.79
C LEU A 119 14.15 3.61 -7.03
N GLU A 120 14.97 2.56 -7.05
CA GLU A 120 15.84 2.24 -8.19
C GLU A 120 15.19 1.33 -9.24
N LEU A 121 13.90 1.02 -9.10
CA LEU A 121 13.18 0.22 -10.09
C LEU A 121 13.03 0.99 -11.41
N ASP A 122 13.42 0.37 -12.51
CA ASP A 122 13.40 0.98 -13.85
C ASP A 122 12.02 1.56 -14.19
N TRP A 123 10.95 0.77 -14.04
CA TRP A 123 9.58 1.21 -14.32
C TRP A 123 9.15 2.42 -13.47
N PHE A 124 9.72 2.57 -12.26
CA PHE A 124 9.39 3.70 -11.39
C PHE A 124 10.07 4.97 -11.88
N ASN A 125 11.32 4.88 -12.32
CA ASN A 125 12.04 6.00 -12.92
C ASN A 125 11.40 6.41 -14.26
N GLU A 126 11.02 5.44 -15.10
CA GLU A 126 10.29 5.68 -16.35
C GLU A 126 8.97 6.42 -16.10
N MET A 127 8.18 5.96 -15.14
CA MET A 127 6.92 6.62 -14.76
C MET A 127 7.14 8.06 -14.27
N LEU A 128 8.20 8.33 -13.50
CA LEU A 128 8.55 9.67 -13.05
C LEU A 128 8.89 10.60 -14.22
N ASP A 129 9.68 10.11 -15.18
CA ASP A 129 10.02 10.85 -16.39
C ASP A 129 8.78 11.15 -17.25
N GLU A 130 7.88 10.17 -17.41
CA GLU A 130 6.62 10.32 -18.16
C GLU A 130 5.71 11.42 -17.58
N ILE A 131 5.65 11.55 -16.25
CA ILE A 131 4.84 12.57 -15.58
C ILE A 131 5.61 13.88 -15.33
N GLY A 132 6.89 13.96 -15.71
CA GLY A 132 7.74 15.14 -15.51
C GLY A 132 8.10 15.43 -14.05
N GLN A 133 8.08 14.41 -13.18
CA GLN A 133 8.39 14.55 -11.76
C GLN A 133 9.85 14.19 -11.48
N THR A 134 10.59 15.09 -10.84
CA THR A 134 11.96 14.78 -10.40
C THR A 134 11.96 13.74 -9.27
N LYS A 135 12.88 12.76 -9.35
CA LYS A 135 13.07 11.75 -8.30
C LYS A 135 13.40 12.40 -6.96
N GLY A 136 12.61 12.07 -5.93
CA GLY A 136 12.82 12.52 -4.57
C GLY A 136 13.92 11.75 -3.84
N ALA A 137 14.33 12.24 -2.67
CA ALA A 137 15.24 11.52 -1.79
C ALA A 137 14.54 10.31 -1.14
N ARG A 138 15.31 9.28 -0.82
CA ARG A 138 14.84 8.16 0.00
C ARG A 138 14.51 8.67 1.40
N ILE A 139 13.30 8.34 1.86
CA ILE A 139 12.86 8.63 3.23
C ILE A 139 12.88 7.32 4.00
N ASP A 140 13.55 7.32 5.15
CA ASP A 140 13.44 6.23 6.10
C ASP A 140 12.10 6.35 6.82
N VAL A 141 11.26 5.34 6.62
CA VAL A 141 9.98 5.22 7.33
C VAL A 141 10.24 4.64 8.71
N GLN A 142 9.77 5.33 9.76
CA GLN A 142 9.84 4.87 11.15
C GLN A 142 8.78 3.79 11.39
N HIS A 143 8.96 2.59 10.84
CA HIS A 143 8.10 1.43 11.10
C HIS A 143 8.96 0.19 11.32
#